data_AF-A0A6V7LV89-F1
#
_entry.id   AF-A0A6V7LV89-F1
#
_cell.length_a   1.000
_cell.length_b   1.000
_cell.length_c   1.000
_cell.angle_alpha   90.00
_cell.angle_beta   90.00
_cell.angle_gamma   90.00
#
_symmetry.space_group_name_H-M   'P 1'
#
loop_
_entity.id
_entity.type
_entity.pdbx_description
1 polymer ?
#
loop_
_entity_poly.entity_id
_entity_poly.type
_entity_poly.pdbx_seq_one_letter_code
_entity_poly.pdbx_strand_id
1 'polypeptide(L)' 'TNFDEPSSRDLLPVVVYFHGGGFVGESGIMSAAGPDFLIEEGVVMVSPNFRLGVL' A
#
# COMPACT_ATOMS: atom_id res chain seq x y z
N THR A 1 -34.87 -1.79 4.51
CA THR A 1 -33.79 -2.23 3.62
C THR A 1 -32.58 -2.49 4.49
N ASN A 2 -32.25 -3.75 4.73
CA ASN A 2 -31.09 -4.09 5.54
C ASN A 2 -29.85 -3.89 4.69
N PHE A 3 -28.97 -2.98 5.11
CA PHE A 3 -27.63 -2.91 4.58
C PHE A 3 -26.86 -4.04 5.25
N ASP A 4 -26.36 -4.98 4.46
CA ASP A 4 -25.42 -5.99 4.94
C ASP A 4 -24.19 -5.24 5.48
N GLU A 5 -24.09 -5.15 6.81
CA GLU A 5 -22.90 -4.64 7.48
C GLU A 5 -21.73 -5.57 7.14
N PRO A 6 -20.59 -5.04 6.65
CA PRO A 6 -19.48 -5.87 6.25
C PRO A 6 -19.02 -6.71 7.45
N SER A 7 -19.09 -8.04 7.28
CA SER A 7 -18.63 -8.97 8.30
C SER A 7 -17.15 -8.72 8.53
N SER A 8 -16.71 -8.53 9.78
CA SER A 8 -15.29 -8.29 10.09
C SER A 8 -14.37 -9.46 9.73
N ARG A 9 -14.94 -10.57 9.21
CA ARG A 9 -14.25 -11.80 8.84
C ARG A 9 -13.73 -11.78 7.39
N ASP A 10 -14.10 -10.76 6.59
CA ASP A 10 -13.72 -10.66 5.18
C ASP A 10 -12.70 -9.54 4.89
N LEU A 11 -12.17 -8.89 5.93
CA LEU A 11 -11.18 -7.82 5.76
C LEU A 11 -9.77 -8.38 5.62
N LEU A 12 -9.08 -7.99 4.56
CA LEU A 12 -7.68 -8.32 4.35
C LEU A 12 -6.75 -7.38 5.13
N PRO A 13 -5.59 -7.85 5.61
CA PRO A 13 -4.56 -6.99 6.18
C PRO A 13 -4.10 -5.93 5.18
N VAL A 14 -3.87 -4.70 5.65
CA VAL A 14 -3.38 -3.60 4.81
C VAL A 14 -1.93 -3.29 5.17
N VAL A 15 -1.04 -3.41 4.19
CA VAL A 15 0.38 -3.06 4.31
C VAL A 15 0.60 -1.73 3.61
N VAL A 16 1.06 -0.72 4.37
CA VAL A 16 1.37 0.61 3.83
C VAL A 16 2.87 0.79 3.76
N TYR A 17 3.41 0.91 2.56
CA TYR A 17 4.84 1.04 2.30
C TYR A 17 5.19 2.45 1.83
N PHE A 18 5.95 3.15 2.66
CA PHE A 18 6.58 4.42 2.29
C PHE A 18 7.91 4.13 1.61
N HIS A 19 8.04 4.58 0.37
CA HIS A 19 9.29 4.44 -0.37
C HIS A 19 10.43 5.19 0.33
N GLY A 20 11.66 4.76 0.03
CA GLY A 20 12.88 5.35 0.57
C GLY A 20 13.24 6.65 -0.15
N GLY A 21 14.52 6.80 -0.50
CA GLY A 21 15.01 7.98 -1.21
C GLY A 21 15.29 9.20 -0.33
N GLY A 22 15.44 9.02 0.99
CA GLY A 22 15.95 10.06 1.91
C GLY A 22 15.11 11.34 1.94
N PHE A 23 13.81 11.24 1.67
CA PHE A 23 12.89 12.38 1.53
C PHE A 23 13.22 13.34 0.36
N VAL A 24 14.06 12.93 -0.59
CA VAL A 24 14.47 13.75 -1.74
C VAL A 24 14.27 13.07 -3.09
N GLY A 25 13.96 11.78 -3.12
CA GLY A 25 13.74 11.02 -4.36
C GLY A 25 12.90 9.75 -4.17
N GLU A 26 12.88 8.92 -5.19
CA GLU A 26 12.01 7.73 -5.34
C GLU A 26 10.51 8.05 -5.47
N SER A 27 9.70 6.99 -5.57
CA SER A 27 8.25 7.10 -5.75
C SER A 27 7.57 5.82 -5.26
N GLY A 28 6.24 5.83 -5.15
CA GLY A 28 5.45 4.64 -4.86
C GLY A 28 5.40 3.60 -5.99
N ILE A 29 6.15 3.80 -7.08
CA ILE A 29 6.24 2.82 -8.18
C ILE A 29 7.17 1.68 -7.75
N MET A 30 6.60 0.48 -7.63
CA MET A 30 7.32 -0.75 -7.29
C MET A 30 7.77 -1.50 -8.55
N SER A 31 8.70 -0.93 -9.32
CA SER A 31 9.11 -1.48 -10.63
C SER A 31 10.21 -2.55 -10.59
N ALA A 32 11.03 -2.58 -9.53
CA ALA A 32 12.18 -3.49 -9.43
C ALA A 32 11.92 -4.74 -8.57
N ALA A 33 11.00 -4.65 -7.61
CA ALA A 33 10.47 -5.74 -6.81
C ALA A 33 9.01 -5.37 -6.53
N GLY A 34 8.13 -5.75 -7.46
CA GLY A 34 6.71 -5.47 -7.35
C GLY A 34 6.11 -6.09 -6.08
N PRO A 35 4.88 -5.69 -5.72
CA PRO A 35 4.19 -6.25 -4.57
C PRO A 35 3.82 -7.73 -4.76
N ASP A 36 4.22 -8.35 -5.87
CA ASP A 36 3.85 -9.71 -6.29
C ASP A 36 4.04 -10.73 -5.16
N PHE A 37 5.16 -10.66 -4.43
CA PHE A 37 5.43 -11.58 -3.31
C PHE A 37 4.49 -11.38 -2.12
N LEU A 38 4.01 -10.16 -1.88
CA LEU A 38 3.09 -9.86 -0.77
C LEU A 38 1.63 -10.05 -1.16
N ILE A 39 1.28 -9.84 -2.44
CA ILE A 39 -0.09 -10.04 -2.94
C ILE A 39 -0.49 -11.51 -2.83
N GLU A 40 0.44 -12.45 -3.02
CA GLU A 40 0.20 -13.89 -2.84
C GLU A 40 -0.25 -14.25 -1.41
N GLU A 41 0.09 -13.44 -0.40
CA GLU A 41 -0.27 -13.64 1.01
C GLU A 41 -1.65 -13.10 1.39
N GLY A 42 -2.44 -12.62 0.41
CA GLY A 42 -3.81 -12.15 0.67
C GLY A 42 -3.87 -10.82 1.42
N VAL A 43 -3.00 -9.86 1.06
CA VAL A 43 -2.97 -8.52 1.66
C VAL A 43 -3.33 -7.44 0.63
N VAL A 44 -3.76 -6.28 1.14
CA VAL A 44 -3.86 -5.06 0.34
C VAL A 44 -2.57 -4.26 0.52
N MET A 45 -1.82 -4.08 -0.57
CA MET A 45 -0.61 -3.25 -0.57
C MET A 45 -0.92 -1.81 -1.00
N VAL A 46 -0.46 -0.84 -0.22
CA VAL A 46 -0.62 0.59 -0.50
C VAL A 46 0.76 1.24 -0.54
N SER A 47 1.15 1.81 -1.68
CA SER A 47 2.37 2.61 -1.80
C SER A 47 2.04 4.04 -2.23
N PRO A 48 1.92 4.98 -1.26
CA PRO A 48 1.60 6.36 -1.56
C PRO A 48 2.82 7.11 -2.12
N ASN A 49 2.54 8.17 -2.88
CA ASN A 49 3.52 9.23 -3.11
C ASN A 49 3.35 10.32 -2.05
N PHE A 50 4.46 10.89 -1.58
CA PHE A 50 4.49 12.02 -0.67
C PHE A 50 5.40 13.13 -1.21
N ARG A 51 5.25 14.36 -0.69
CA ARG A 51 6.11 15.48 -1.10
C ARG A 51 7.55 15.25 -0.65
N LEU A 52 8.49 15.67 -1.49
CA LEU A 52 9.92 15.47 -1.30
C LEU A 52 10.65 16.81 -1.33
N GLY A 53 11.72 16.95 -0.57
CA GLY A 53 12.45 18.20 -0.45
C GLY A 53 11.59 19.33 0.16
N VAL A 54 11.75 20.55 -0.34
CA VAL A 54 11.12 21.76 0.25
C VAL A 54 9.64 21.96 -0.14
N LEU A 55 9.03 20.98 -0.81
CA LEU A 55 7.72 21.04 -1.47
C LEU A 55 6.50 21.06 -0.51
#